data_AF-A0A7C3IHN9-F1
#
_entry.id   AF-A0A7C3IHN9-F1
#
_cell.length_a   1.000
_cell.length_b   1.000
_cell.length_c   1.000
_cell.angle_alpha   90.00
_cell.angle_beta   90.00
_cell.angle_gamma   90.00
#
_symmetry.space_group_name_H-M   'P 1'
#
loop_
_entity.id
_entity.type
_entity.pdbx_description
1 polymer ?
#
loop_
_entity_poly.entity_id
_entity_poly.type
_entity_poly.pdbx_seq_one_letter_code
_entity_poly.pdbx_strand_id
1 'polypeptide(L)'
;MNDAGGRVTKWLWREVGHAQEAYRPYRQALLAEEVQRVAAALLVITVLFVLFVAVFTPGRVWTDWPWLAIILASPAGCLLLVRFEVARQRPHWLALGTDAVYTLGITAGLLYPGTPTSGTALFVSVKLLASATLLPWHPAAQTISAVGTLGLYWSALFYTGRVVWPSNDLPHQLTGPLFAALISVLAAFRAEKLRYRLFQESLAARHQAEINAQFAAIMSHELRNLLAAILGYTEVIRDGCTDSSQPTTVQQALDRQAALARHALDTIQVA
;
A
#
# COMPACT_ATOMS: atom_id res chain seq x y z
N MET A 1 44.16 -6.55 -6.56
CA MET A 1 43.29 -5.91 -5.54
C MET A 1 42.00 -5.29 -6.11
N ASN A 2 41.55 -5.64 -7.33
CA ASN A 2 40.36 -5.05 -7.99
C ASN A 2 39.08 -5.93 -7.94
N ASP A 3 39.10 -7.07 -7.25
CA ASP A 3 38.03 -8.09 -7.35
C ASP A 3 37.02 -8.08 -6.18
N ALA A 4 37.19 -7.16 -5.23
CA ALA A 4 36.27 -6.99 -4.11
C ALA A 4 35.08 -6.09 -4.46
N GLY A 5 35.30 -5.03 -5.25
CA GLY A 5 34.23 -4.08 -5.65
C GLY A 5 33.17 -4.67 -6.56
N GLY A 6 33.53 -5.61 -7.44
CA GLY A 6 32.60 -6.27 -8.37
C GLY A 6 31.64 -7.25 -7.70
N ARG A 7 32.04 -7.87 -6.58
CA ARG A 7 31.20 -8.82 -5.85
C ARG A 7 30.16 -8.13 -4.97
N VAL A 8 30.52 -7.04 -4.30
CA VAL A 8 29.61 -6.25 -3.48
C VAL A 8 28.51 -5.62 -4.34
N THR A 9 28.87 -5.04 -5.48
CA THR A 9 27.89 -4.45 -6.42
C THR A 9 26.91 -5.50 -6.94
N LYS A 10 27.38 -6.67 -7.40
CA LYS A 10 26.51 -7.74 -7.91
C LYS A 10 25.55 -8.31 -6.85
N TRP A 11 25.96 -8.36 -5.59
CA TRP A 11 25.11 -8.80 -4.48
C TRP A 11 24.02 -7.77 -4.16
N LEU A 12 24.39 -6.49 -4.08
CA LEU A 12 23.45 -5.37 -3.86
C LEU A 12 22.37 -5.31 -4.94
N TRP A 13 22.73 -5.50 -6.21
CA TRP A 13 21.76 -5.52 -7.32
C TRP A 13 20.77 -6.70 -7.24
N ARG A 14 21.21 -7.87 -6.72
CA ARG A 14 20.30 -9.01 -6.52
C ARG A 14 19.31 -8.74 -5.41
N GLU A 15 19.75 -8.20 -4.27
CA GLU A 15 18.85 -7.89 -3.16
C GLU A 15 17.83 -6.82 -3.53
N VAL A 16 18.26 -5.76 -4.23
CA VAL A 16 17.36 -4.71 -4.72
C VAL A 16 16.34 -5.26 -5.74
N GLY A 17 16.78 -6.17 -6.62
CA GLY A 17 15.89 -6.84 -7.57
C GLY A 17 14.82 -7.67 -6.86
N HIS A 18 15.21 -8.49 -5.89
CA HIS A 18 14.27 -9.31 -5.10
C HIS A 18 13.29 -8.45 -4.30
N ALA A 19 13.74 -7.34 -3.74
CA ALA A 19 12.88 -6.39 -3.04
C ALA A 19 11.81 -5.77 -3.96
N GLN A 20 12.15 -5.42 -5.20
CA GLN A 20 11.20 -4.90 -6.18
C GLN A 20 10.21 -5.97 -6.64
N GLU A 21 10.68 -7.20 -6.86
CA GLU A 21 9.85 -8.34 -7.23
C GLU A 21 8.85 -8.69 -6.11
N ALA A 22 9.30 -8.66 -4.85
CA ALA A 22 8.46 -8.89 -3.67
C ALA A 22 7.45 -7.74 -3.42
N TYR A 23 7.79 -6.52 -3.81
CA TYR A 23 6.91 -5.35 -3.63
C TYR A 23 5.72 -5.34 -4.60
N ARG A 24 5.88 -5.86 -5.82
CA ARG A 24 4.81 -5.91 -6.83
C ARG A 24 3.55 -6.64 -6.34
N PRO A 25 3.60 -7.88 -5.81
CA PRO A 25 2.42 -8.56 -5.28
C PRO A 25 1.85 -7.86 -4.05
N TYR A 26 2.71 -7.31 -3.18
CA TYR A 26 2.26 -6.50 -2.03
C TYR A 26 1.39 -5.31 -2.48
N ARG A 27 1.84 -4.55 -3.48
CA ARG A 27 1.06 -3.44 -4.05
C ARG A 27 -0.25 -3.90 -4.69
N GLN A 28 -0.25 -5.05 -5.37
CA GLN A 28 -1.46 -5.60 -5.96
C GLN A 28 -2.49 -5.99 -4.90
N ALA A 29 -2.06 -6.62 -3.80
CA ALA A 29 -2.92 -6.94 -2.68
C ALA A 29 -3.49 -5.67 -2.02
N LEU A 30 -2.64 -4.68 -1.75
CA LEU A 30 -3.06 -3.40 -1.19
C LEU A 30 -4.09 -2.69 -2.08
N LEU A 31 -3.90 -2.70 -3.40
CA LEU A 31 -4.88 -2.14 -4.33
C LEU A 31 -6.19 -2.93 -4.33
N ALA A 32 -6.14 -4.27 -4.29
CA ALA A 32 -7.35 -5.09 -4.25
C ALA A 32 -8.20 -4.81 -2.99
N GLU A 33 -7.55 -4.57 -1.85
CA GLU A 33 -8.20 -4.21 -0.59
C GLU A 33 -8.82 -2.80 -0.62
N GLU A 34 -8.09 -1.83 -1.17
CA GLU A 34 -8.51 -0.43 -1.17
C GLU A 34 -9.52 -0.08 -2.27
N VAL A 35 -9.52 -0.77 -3.42
CA VAL A 35 -10.43 -0.46 -4.54
C VAL A 35 -11.90 -0.48 -4.10
N GLN A 36 -12.30 -1.39 -3.23
CA GLN A 36 -13.67 -1.43 -2.71
C GLN A 36 -14.00 -0.19 -1.87
N ARG A 37 -13.09 0.23 -0.99
CA ARG A 37 -13.28 1.39 -0.10
C ARG A 37 -13.33 2.68 -0.91
N VAL A 38 -12.42 2.83 -1.88
CA VAL A 38 -12.38 3.98 -2.77
C VAL A 38 -13.63 4.04 -3.65
N ALA A 39 -14.07 2.92 -4.23
CA ALA A 39 -15.28 2.87 -5.03
C ALA A 39 -16.54 3.22 -4.20
N ALA A 40 -16.62 2.75 -2.95
CA ALA A 40 -17.71 3.13 -2.05
C ALA A 40 -17.69 4.63 -1.70
N ALA A 41 -16.52 5.19 -1.38
CA ALA A 41 -16.38 6.61 -1.11
C ALA A 41 -16.74 7.46 -2.33
N LEU A 42 -16.28 7.08 -3.52
CA LEU A 42 -16.65 7.73 -4.79
C LEU A 42 -18.15 7.66 -5.03
N LEU A 43 -18.78 6.50 -4.83
CA LEU A 43 -20.23 6.35 -4.98
C LEU A 43 -20.99 7.32 -4.05
N VAL A 44 -20.60 7.41 -2.78
CA VAL A 44 -21.23 8.33 -1.82
C VAL A 44 -21.06 9.78 -2.26
N ILE A 45 -19.85 10.19 -2.65
CA ILE A 45 -19.58 11.56 -3.14
C ILE A 45 -20.41 11.86 -4.38
N THR A 46 -20.50 10.92 -5.34
CA THR A 46 -21.31 11.07 -6.54
C THR A 46 -22.80 11.18 -6.21
N VAL A 47 -23.32 10.34 -5.32
CA VAL A 47 -24.73 10.42 -4.87
C VAL A 47 -25.01 11.78 -4.25
N LEU A 48 -24.14 12.27 -3.36
CA LEU A 48 -24.29 13.60 -2.77
C LEU A 48 -24.28 14.70 -3.82
N PHE A 49 -23.43 14.59 -4.84
CA PHE A 49 -23.43 15.52 -5.97
C PHE A 49 -24.73 15.47 -6.78
N VAL A 50 -25.24 14.27 -7.11
CA VAL A 50 -26.51 14.13 -7.84
C VAL A 50 -27.67 14.70 -7.02
N LEU A 51 -27.70 14.44 -5.70
CA LEU A 51 -28.69 15.02 -4.79
C LEU A 51 -28.59 16.55 -4.74
N PHE A 52 -27.37 17.09 -4.71
CA PHE A 52 -27.16 18.54 -4.79
C PHE A 52 -27.74 19.12 -6.09
N VAL A 53 -27.44 18.51 -7.25
CA VAL A 53 -28.02 18.93 -8.53
C VAL A 53 -29.55 18.84 -8.52
N ALA A 54 -30.12 17.80 -7.90
CA ALA A 54 -31.56 17.61 -7.78
C ALA A 54 -32.25 18.67 -6.91
N VAL A 55 -31.61 19.08 -5.82
CA VAL A 55 -32.16 20.09 -4.90
C VAL A 55 -32.05 21.50 -5.48
N PHE A 56 -30.88 21.87 -6.01
CA PHE A 56 -30.61 23.25 -6.44
C PHE A 56 -31.01 23.52 -7.90
N THR A 57 -31.07 22.48 -8.73
CA THR A 57 -31.41 22.59 -10.15
C THR A 57 -32.29 21.40 -10.60
N PRO A 58 -33.51 21.24 -10.04
CA PRO A 58 -34.34 20.04 -10.26
C PRO A 58 -34.63 19.77 -11.73
N GLY A 59 -34.84 20.82 -12.54
CA GLY A 59 -35.04 20.69 -13.99
C GLY A 59 -33.82 20.16 -14.74
N ARG A 60 -32.61 20.34 -14.21
CA ARG A 60 -31.38 19.83 -14.84
C ARG A 60 -31.26 18.32 -14.70
N VAL A 61 -31.73 17.70 -13.61
CA VAL A 61 -31.58 16.25 -13.42
C VAL A 61 -32.17 15.47 -14.58
N TRP A 62 -33.34 15.86 -15.08
CA TRP A 62 -34.00 15.20 -16.19
C TRP A 62 -33.37 15.47 -17.56
N THR A 63 -32.63 16.57 -17.70
CA THR A 63 -31.90 16.88 -18.94
C THR A 63 -30.51 16.22 -18.94
N ASP A 64 -29.87 16.20 -17.78
CA ASP A 64 -28.49 15.78 -17.55
C ASP A 64 -28.39 14.30 -17.11
N TRP A 65 -29.51 13.59 -17.00
CA TRP A 65 -29.56 12.22 -16.48
C TRP A 65 -28.59 11.24 -17.16
N PRO A 66 -28.32 11.28 -18.48
CA PRO A 66 -27.51 10.24 -19.10
C PRO A 66 -26.07 10.24 -18.60
N TRP A 67 -25.43 11.41 -18.49
CA TRP A 67 -24.05 11.48 -18.00
C TRP A 67 -23.99 11.32 -16.47
N LEU A 68 -25.00 11.81 -15.73
CA LEU A 68 -25.13 11.54 -14.29
C LEU A 68 -25.24 10.05 -14.00
N ALA A 69 -26.00 9.31 -14.81
CA ALA A 69 -26.13 7.86 -14.72
C ALA A 69 -24.78 7.16 -14.98
N ILE A 70 -23.97 7.62 -15.94
CA ILE A 70 -22.64 7.06 -16.19
C ILE A 70 -21.72 7.26 -14.98
N ILE A 71 -21.68 8.48 -14.43
CA ILE A 71 -20.83 8.78 -13.26
C ILE A 71 -21.25 7.93 -12.05
N LEU A 72 -22.56 7.71 -11.85
CA LEU A 72 -23.07 6.87 -10.76
C LEU A 72 -22.83 5.38 -11.00
N ALA A 73 -23.03 4.92 -12.23
CA ALA A 73 -22.88 3.53 -12.62
C ALA A 73 -21.42 3.06 -12.55
N SER A 74 -20.44 3.95 -12.74
CA SER A 74 -19.02 3.60 -12.66
C SER A 74 -18.60 3.02 -11.29
N PRO A 75 -18.70 3.74 -10.16
CA PRO A 75 -18.31 3.21 -8.87
C PRO A 75 -19.26 2.10 -8.39
N ALA A 76 -20.55 2.15 -8.72
CA ALA A 76 -21.49 1.06 -8.41
C ALA A 76 -21.13 -0.24 -9.16
N GLY A 77 -20.80 -0.13 -10.45
CA GLY A 77 -20.31 -1.22 -11.28
C GLY A 77 -18.99 -1.77 -10.75
N CYS A 78 -18.07 -0.92 -10.32
CA CYS A 78 -16.84 -1.36 -9.67
C CYS A 78 -17.11 -2.17 -8.39
N LEU A 79 -17.98 -1.69 -7.49
CA LEU A 79 -18.37 -2.43 -6.29
C LEU A 79 -19.00 -3.79 -6.58
N LEU A 80 -19.80 -3.88 -7.65
CA LEU A 80 -20.37 -5.14 -8.12
C LEU A 80 -19.28 -6.06 -8.70
N LEU A 81 -18.39 -5.50 -9.53
CA LEU A 81 -17.32 -6.25 -10.20
C LEU A 81 -16.28 -6.79 -9.22
N VAL A 82 -15.95 -6.06 -8.15
CA VAL A 82 -15.04 -6.51 -7.07
C VAL A 82 -15.53 -7.80 -6.39
N ARG A 83 -16.82 -8.15 -6.50
CA ARG A 83 -17.35 -9.41 -5.96
C ARG A 83 -16.89 -10.64 -6.76
N PHE A 84 -16.47 -10.48 -8.01
CA PHE A 84 -15.97 -11.57 -8.84
C PHE A 84 -14.47 -11.78 -8.66
N GLU A 85 -14.06 -13.04 -8.52
CA GLU A 85 -12.66 -13.42 -8.30
C GLU A 85 -11.74 -12.97 -9.44
N VAL A 86 -12.20 -13.07 -10.70
CA VAL A 86 -11.46 -12.63 -11.88
C VAL A 86 -11.06 -11.15 -11.79
N ALA A 87 -11.97 -10.31 -11.28
CA ALA A 87 -11.72 -8.88 -11.11
C ALA A 87 -10.72 -8.62 -9.96
N ARG A 88 -10.80 -9.38 -8.87
CA ARG A 88 -9.86 -9.31 -7.74
C ARG A 88 -8.44 -9.73 -8.11
N GLN A 89 -8.27 -10.65 -9.06
CA GLN A 89 -6.95 -11.05 -9.55
C GLN A 89 -6.27 -9.96 -10.40
N ARG A 90 -7.04 -9.01 -10.96
CA ARG A 90 -6.54 -7.93 -11.81
C ARG A 90 -7.05 -6.55 -11.36
N PRO A 91 -6.74 -6.13 -10.11
CA PRO A 91 -7.33 -4.94 -9.51
C PRO A 91 -6.92 -3.64 -10.23
N HIS A 92 -5.76 -3.65 -10.90
CA HIS A 92 -5.27 -2.51 -11.68
C HIS A 92 -6.14 -2.21 -12.91
N TRP A 93 -6.58 -3.23 -13.66
CA TRP A 93 -7.46 -3.03 -14.80
C TRP A 93 -8.86 -2.62 -14.37
N LEU A 94 -9.34 -3.17 -13.25
CA LEU A 94 -10.62 -2.78 -12.68
C LEU A 94 -10.62 -1.31 -12.26
N ALA A 95 -9.59 -0.89 -11.52
CA ALA A 95 -9.42 0.50 -11.11
C ALA A 95 -9.30 1.46 -12.31
N LEU A 96 -8.45 1.13 -13.28
CA LEU A 96 -8.26 1.96 -14.48
C LEU A 96 -9.51 2.03 -15.35
N GLY A 97 -10.24 0.93 -15.50
CA GLY A 97 -11.51 0.89 -16.23
C GLY A 97 -12.58 1.72 -15.54
N THR A 98 -12.72 1.59 -14.22
CA THR A 98 -13.64 2.41 -13.41
C THR A 98 -13.32 3.90 -13.56
N ASP A 99 -12.03 4.24 -13.42
CA ASP A 99 -11.52 5.59 -13.57
C ASP A 99 -11.80 6.18 -14.97
N ALA A 100 -11.62 5.38 -16.03
CA ALA A 100 -11.90 5.77 -17.41
C ALA A 100 -13.40 6.00 -17.66
N VAL A 101 -14.29 5.11 -17.18
CA VAL A 101 -15.75 5.28 -17.31
C VAL A 101 -16.23 6.48 -16.49
N TYR A 102 -15.68 6.69 -15.30
CA TYR A 102 -16.00 7.86 -14.47
C TYR A 102 -15.60 9.16 -15.17
N THR A 103 -14.41 9.16 -15.78
CA THR A 103 -13.89 10.28 -16.57
C THR A 103 -14.78 10.57 -17.78
N LEU A 104 -15.21 9.53 -18.51
CA LEU A 104 -16.14 9.63 -19.61
C LEU A 104 -17.45 10.30 -19.16
N GLY A 105 -17.99 9.91 -18.00
CA GLY A 105 -19.19 10.54 -17.45
C GLY A 105 -19.00 12.03 -17.16
N ILE A 106 -17.87 12.42 -16.55
CA ILE A 106 -17.56 13.84 -16.29
C ILE A 106 -17.47 14.63 -17.59
N THR A 107 -16.73 14.13 -18.59
CA THR A 107 -16.50 14.87 -19.85
C THR A 107 -17.72 14.86 -20.76
N ALA A 108 -18.55 13.80 -20.73
CA ALA A 108 -19.83 13.74 -21.45
C ALA A 108 -20.80 14.85 -21.01
N GLY A 109 -20.67 15.36 -19.78
CA GLY A 109 -21.43 16.54 -19.34
C GLY A 109 -21.26 17.77 -20.25
N LEU A 110 -20.12 17.92 -20.93
CA LEU A 110 -19.89 19.02 -21.88
C LEU A 110 -20.75 18.93 -23.15
N LEU A 111 -21.28 17.76 -23.47
CA LEU A 111 -22.22 17.60 -24.59
C LEU A 111 -23.56 18.30 -24.31
N TYR A 112 -23.85 18.62 -23.04
CA TYR A 112 -25.09 19.24 -22.61
C TYR A 112 -24.92 20.75 -22.45
N PRO A 113 -25.70 21.60 -23.18
CA PRO A 113 -25.54 23.05 -23.18
C PRO A 113 -25.55 23.71 -21.79
N GLY A 114 -26.32 23.15 -20.84
CA GLY A 114 -26.46 23.67 -19.48
C GLY A 114 -25.26 23.41 -18.56
N THR A 115 -24.29 22.60 -18.97
CA THR A 115 -23.12 22.29 -18.14
C THR A 115 -22.05 23.37 -18.28
N PRO A 116 -21.60 24.02 -17.19
CA PRO A 116 -20.54 25.02 -17.28
C PRO A 116 -19.17 24.38 -17.49
N THR A 117 -18.39 24.92 -18.44
CA THR A 117 -17.05 24.44 -18.75
C THR A 117 -16.11 24.50 -17.55
N SER A 118 -16.15 25.60 -16.78
CA SER A 118 -15.36 25.77 -15.56
C SER A 118 -15.69 24.74 -14.49
N GLY A 119 -16.97 24.36 -14.36
CA GLY A 119 -17.40 23.29 -13.46
C GLY A 119 -16.81 21.94 -13.86
N THR A 120 -16.88 21.58 -15.15
CA THR A 120 -16.25 20.34 -15.64
C THR A 120 -14.74 20.36 -15.45
N ALA A 121 -14.06 21.47 -15.72
CA ALA A 121 -12.63 21.62 -15.50
C ALA A 121 -12.25 21.38 -14.02
N LEU A 122 -13.06 21.89 -13.08
CA LEU A 122 -12.90 21.65 -11.66
C LEU A 122 -13.07 20.17 -11.32
N PHE A 123 -14.14 19.52 -11.80
CA PHE A 123 -14.37 18.09 -11.55
C PHE A 123 -13.25 17.22 -12.09
N VAL A 124 -12.77 17.50 -13.31
CA VAL A 124 -11.60 16.82 -13.89
C VAL A 124 -10.37 17.00 -13.00
N SER A 125 -10.10 18.23 -12.54
CA SER A 125 -8.96 18.53 -11.68
C SER A 125 -9.03 17.79 -10.34
N VAL A 126 -10.19 17.83 -9.68
CA VAL A 126 -10.43 17.12 -8.41
C VAL A 126 -10.28 15.62 -8.62
N LYS A 127 -10.83 15.07 -9.69
CA LYS A 127 -10.71 13.65 -10.04
C LYS A 127 -9.25 13.23 -10.20
N LEU A 128 -8.44 14.02 -10.92
CA LEU A 128 -7.02 13.72 -11.14
C LEU A 128 -6.24 13.67 -9.83
N LEU A 129 -6.50 14.62 -8.93
CA LEU A 129 -5.87 14.64 -7.61
C LEU A 129 -6.36 13.46 -6.76
N ALA A 130 -7.67 13.18 -6.75
CA ALA A 130 -8.25 12.09 -6.00
C ALA A 130 -7.73 10.72 -6.45
N SER A 131 -7.57 10.48 -7.77
CA SER A 131 -7.04 9.21 -8.26
C SER A 131 -5.59 8.99 -7.82
N ALA A 132 -4.78 10.05 -7.74
CA ALA A 132 -3.40 9.97 -7.28
C ALA A 132 -3.26 9.76 -5.77
N THR A 133 -4.21 10.26 -4.96
CA THR A 133 -4.14 10.17 -3.50
C THR A 133 -4.84 8.94 -2.95
N LEU A 134 -5.98 8.54 -3.52
CA LEU A 134 -6.82 7.47 -3.01
C LEU A 134 -6.43 6.10 -3.54
N LEU A 135 -5.91 6.00 -4.78
CA LEU A 135 -5.58 4.70 -5.37
C LEU A 135 -4.08 4.38 -5.16
N PRO A 136 -3.74 3.28 -4.44
CA PRO A 136 -2.36 2.85 -4.24
C PRO A 136 -1.78 2.13 -5.48
N TRP A 137 -2.06 2.65 -6.68
CA TRP A 137 -1.58 2.07 -7.94
C TRP A 137 -0.20 2.60 -8.34
N HIS A 138 0.38 1.98 -9.37
CA HIS A 138 1.69 2.37 -9.90
C HIS A 138 1.61 3.76 -10.59
N PRO A 139 2.67 4.60 -10.52
CA PRO A 139 2.68 5.91 -11.16
C PRO A 139 2.37 5.88 -12.66
N ALA A 140 2.76 4.82 -13.37
CA ALA A 140 2.41 4.67 -14.78
C ALA A 140 0.89 4.60 -15.02
N ALA A 141 0.11 3.99 -14.12
CA ALA A 141 -1.35 3.97 -14.22
C ALA A 141 -1.94 5.38 -14.01
N GLN A 142 -1.39 6.16 -13.07
CA GLN A 142 -1.76 7.56 -12.91
C GLN A 142 -1.43 8.38 -14.15
N THR A 143 -0.26 8.17 -14.78
CA THR A 143 0.11 8.87 -16.02
C THR A 143 -0.86 8.53 -17.15
N ILE A 144 -1.22 7.26 -17.32
CA ILE A 144 -2.20 6.83 -18.32
C ILE A 144 -3.57 7.46 -18.04
N SER A 145 -4.03 7.41 -16.79
CA SER A 145 -5.28 8.06 -16.36
C SER A 145 -5.26 9.56 -16.63
N ALA A 146 -4.17 10.25 -16.30
CA ALA A 146 -4.03 11.69 -16.48
C ALA A 146 -4.03 12.09 -17.96
N VAL A 147 -3.24 11.42 -18.79
CA VAL A 147 -3.20 11.64 -20.24
C VAL A 147 -4.54 11.34 -20.88
N GLY A 148 -5.18 10.21 -20.53
CA GLY A 148 -6.50 9.84 -21.03
C GLY A 148 -7.59 10.85 -20.64
N THR A 149 -7.56 11.32 -19.39
CA THR A 149 -8.51 12.32 -18.87
C THR A 149 -8.37 13.65 -19.60
N LEU A 150 -7.14 14.13 -19.75
CA LEU A 150 -6.84 15.35 -20.46
C LEU A 150 -7.22 15.24 -21.94
N GLY A 151 -6.89 14.13 -22.60
CA GLY A 151 -7.26 13.86 -23.98
C GLY A 151 -8.78 13.89 -24.17
N LEU A 152 -9.53 13.15 -23.36
CA LEU A 152 -11.00 13.12 -23.41
C LEU A 152 -11.62 14.50 -23.14
N TYR A 153 -11.10 15.23 -22.15
CA TYR A 153 -11.57 16.57 -21.82
C TYR A 153 -11.36 17.55 -22.98
N TRP A 154 -10.15 17.59 -23.56
CA TRP A 154 -9.88 18.45 -24.71
C TRP A 154 -10.69 18.06 -25.93
N SER A 155 -10.80 16.76 -26.25
CA SER A 155 -11.64 16.29 -27.35
C SER A 155 -13.09 16.74 -27.19
N ALA A 156 -13.66 16.65 -25.98
CA ALA A 156 -15.02 17.11 -25.71
C ALA A 156 -15.17 18.63 -25.87
N LEU A 157 -14.19 19.42 -25.41
CA LEU A 157 -14.17 20.87 -25.60
C LEU A 157 -14.15 21.27 -27.07
N PHE A 158 -13.26 20.67 -27.86
CA PHE A 158 -13.16 20.93 -29.29
C PHE A 158 -14.42 20.52 -30.03
N TYR A 159 -14.95 19.32 -29.75
CA TYR A 159 -16.15 18.79 -30.39
C TYR A 159 -17.38 19.67 -30.14
N THR A 160 -17.50 20.25 -28.94
CA THR A 160 -18.65 21.08 -28.55
C THR A 160 -18.48 22.56 -28.90
N GLY A 161 -17.36 22.95 -29.53
CA GLY A 161 -17.07 24.36 -29.86
C GLY A 161 -16.88 25.25 -28.63
N ARG A 162 -16.59 24.66 -27.46
CA ARG A 162 -16.45 25.38 -26.18
C ARG A 162 -15.04 25.91 -25.94
N VAL A 163 -14.14 25.75 -26.90
CA VAL A 163 -12.81 26.34 -26.86
C VAL A 163 -12.93 27.83 -27.20
N VAL A 164 -13.01 28.67 -26.17
CA VAL A 164 -13.25 30.11 -26.36
C VAL A 164 -11.93 30.87 -26.53
N TRP A 165 -11.40 30.90 -27.75
CA TRP A 165 -10.39 31.88 -28.18
C TRP A 165 -11.08 33.20 -28.56
N PRO A 166 -10.68 34.39 -28.07
CA PRO A 166 -9.76 34.73 -27.00
C PRO A 166 -10.56 35.25 -25.78
N SER A 167 -11.10 34.35 -24.95
CA SER A 167 -11.73 34.77 -23.69
C SER A 167 -10.73 34.77 -22.55
N ASN A 168 -10.97 35.65 -21.56
CA ASN A 168 -10.21 35.67 -20.30
C ASN A 168 -10.34 34.37 -19.48
N ASP A 169 -11.27 33.47 -19.85
CA ASP A 169 -11.49 32.19 -19.19
C ASP A 169 -10.60 31.06 -19.72
N LEU A 170 -9.99 31.25 -20.90
CA LEU A 170 -9.14 30.26 -21.56
C LEU A 170 -7.96 29.80 -20.67
N PRO A 171 -7.24 30.70 -19.97
CA PRO A 171 -6.20 30.28 -19.03
C PRO A 171 -6.74 29.35 -17.95
N HIS A 172 -7.90 29.63 -17.33
CA HIS A 172 -8.41 28.80 -16.23
C HIS A 172 -8.91 27.43 -16.70
N GLN A 173 -9.55 27.36 -17.87
CA GLN A 173 -10.05 26.10 -18.44
C GLN A 173 -8.92 25.14 -18.86
N LEU A 174 -7.75 25.68 -19.24
CA LEU A 174 -6.56 24.92 -19.63
C LEU A 174 -5.64 24.62 -18.45
N THR A 175 -5.30 25.65 -17.67
CA THR A 175 -4.27 25.55 -16.64
C THR A 175 -4.72 24.70 -15.46
N GLY A 176 -5.99 24.75 -15.05
CA GLY A 176 -6.50 23.96 -13.92
C GLY A 176 -6.28 22.45 -14.11
N PRO A 177 -6.90 21.83 -15.13
CA PRO A 177 -6.71 20.40 -15.42
C PRO A 177 -5.25 20.02 -15.69
N LEU A 178 -4.49 20.89 -16.38
CA LEU A 178 -3.08 20.64 -16.68
C LEU A 178 -2.22 20.59 -15.41
N PHE A 179 -2.36 21.59 -14.53
CA PHE A 179 -1.65 21.61 -13.25
C PHE A 179 -2.07 20.44 -12.37
N ALA A 180 -3.37 20.13 -12.31
CA ALA A 180 -3.87 18.98 -11.58
C ALA A 180 -3.28 17.66 -12.10
N ALA A 181 -3.16 17.49 -13.42
CA ALA A 181 -2.53 16.32 -14.03
C ALA A 181 -1.05 16.20 -13.62
N LEU A 182 -0.27 17.28 -13.75
CA LEU A 182 1.15 17.29 -13.37
C LEU A 182 1.34 16.99 -11.88
N ILE A 183 0.59 17.67 -11.01
CA ILE A 183 0.63 17.45 -9.57
C ILE A 183 0.23 16.01 -9.23
N SER A 184 -0.81 15.47 -9.88
CA SER A 184 -1.28 14.11 -9.63
C SER A 184 -0.24 13.05 -9.96
N VAL A 185 0.48 13.20 -11.08
CA VAL A 185 1.57 12.28 -11.47
C VAL A 185 2.72 12.38 -10.47
N LEU A 186 3.14 13.60 -10.10
CA LEU A 186 4.19 13.81 -9.11
C LEU A 186 3.81 13.22 -7.74
N ALA A 187 2.56 13.42 -7.32
CA ALA A 187 2.01 12.86 -6.09
C ALA A 187 2.03 11.33 -6.13
N ALA A 188 1.66 10.69 -7.26
CA ALA A 188 1.73 9.25 -7.40
C ALA A 188 3.16 8.71 -7.30
N PHE A 189 4.16 9.38 -7.90
CA PHE A 189 5.58 9.01 -7.73
C PHE A 189 6.05 9.15 -6.28
N ARG A 190 5.65 10.22 -5.59
CA ARG A 190 5.98 10.44 -4.17
C ARG A 190 5.33 9.39 -3.29
N ALA A 191 4.06 9.09 -3.50
CA ALA A 191 3.31 8.07 -2.78
C ALA A 191 3.90 6.67 -3.00
N GLU A 192 4.30 6.34 -4.24
CA GLU A 192 4.97 5.07 -4.56
C GLU A 192 6.29 4.92 -3.78
N LYS A 193 7.11 5.96 -3.74
CA LYS A 193 8.38 5.96 -3.01
C LYS A 193 8.16 5.79 -1.50
N LEU A 194 7.13 6.44 -0.95
CA LEU A 194 6.78 6.30 0.47
C LEU A 194 6.29 4.89 0.80
N ARG A 195 5.37 4.35 -0.01
CA ARG A 195 4.86 2.98 0.14
C ARG A 195 5.98 1.94 0.05
N TYR A 196 6.92 2.12 -0.88
CA TYR A 196 8.09 1.25 -0.98
C TYR A 196 8.99 1.31 0.27
N ARG A 197 9.24 2.50 0.84
CA ARG A 197 10.01 2.65 2.08
C ARG A 197 9.33 1.96 3.27
N LEU A 198 8.04 2.21 3.45
CA LEU A 198 7.26 1.56 4.51
C LEU A 198 7.26 0.03 4.37
N PHE A 199 7.21 -0.47 3.14
CA PHE A 199 7.35 -1.90 2.86
C PHE A 199 8.72 -2.44 3.32
N GLN A 200 9.82 -1.77 2.97
CA GLN A 200 11.17 -2.16 3.40
C GLN A 200 11.33 -2.15 4.93
N GLU A 201 10.84 -1.09 5.59
CA GLU A 201 10.85 -0.99 7.05
C GLU A 201 10.03 -2.12 7.68
N SER A 202 8.88 -2.47 7.11
CA SER A 202 8.06 -3.58 7.58
C SER A 202 8.75 -4.94 7.44
N LEU A 203 9.54 -5.15 6.38
CA LEU A 203 10.31 -6.37 6.19
C LEU A 203 11.47 -6.46 7.19
N ALA A 204 12.20 -5.36 7.38
CA ALA A 204 13.29 -5.29 8.35
C ALA A 204 12.79 -5.55 9.79
N ALA A 205 11.66 -4.95 10.16
CA ALA A 205 11.04 -5.17 11.47
C ALA A 205 10.60 -6.62 11.68
N ARG A 206 10.03 -7.28 10.65
CA ARG A 206 9.68 -8.70 10.71
C ARG A 206 10.90 -9.59 10.86
N HIS A 207 11.95 -9.34 10.09
CA HIS A 207 13.19 -10.11 10.18
C HIS A 207 13.84 -10.00 11.55
N GLN A 208 13.87 -8.79 12.13
CA GLN A 208 14.38 -8.60 13.48
C GLN A 208 13.52 -9.33 14.52
N ALA A 209 12.19 -9.31 14.38
CA ALA A 209 11.30 -10.04 15.26
C ALA A 209 11.51 -11.56 15.18
N GLU A 210 11.74 -12.11 13.98
CA GLU A 210 12.07 -13.52 13.77
C GLU A 210 13.40 -13.91 14.42
N ILE A 211 14.46 -13.10 14.26
CA ILE A 211 15.75 -13.32 14.92
C ILE A 211 15.58 -13.31 16.44
N ASN A 212 14.88 -12.33 16.99
CA ASN A 212 14.64 -12.23 18.42
C ASN A 212 13.85 -13.45 18.94
N ALA A 213 12.85 -13.92 18.19
CA ALA A 213 12.07 -15.10 18.55
C ALA A 213 12.92 -16.39 18.52
N GLN A 214 13.78 -16.54 17.51
CA GLN A 214 14.72 -17.66 17.42
C GLN A 214 15.73 -17.63 18.57
N PHE A 215 16.29 -16.46 18.87
CA PHE A 215 17.19 -16.28 20.00
C PHE A 215 16.50 -16.64 21.32
N ALA A 216 15.30 -16.11 21.56
CA ALA A 216 14.53 -16.44 22.77
C ALA A 216 14.22 -17.94 22.88
N ALA A 217 13.93 -18.61 21.76
CA ALA A 217 13.69 -20.06 21.73
C ALA A 217 14.96 -20.85 22.08
N ILE A 218 16.11 -20.49 21.48
CA ILE A 218 17.41 -21.10 21.78
C ILE A 218 17.76 -20.87 23.25
N MET A 219 17.67 -19.64 23.74
CA MET A 219 17.95 -19.29 25.13
C MET A 219 17.04 -20.05 26.11
N SER A 220 15.76 -20.21 25.79
CA SER A 220 14.83 -20.97 26.63
C SER A 220 15.20 -22.45 26.70
N HIS A 221 15.66 -23.03 25.59
CA HIS A 221 16.11 -24.42 25.54
C HIS A 221 17.39 -24.62 26.35
N GLU A 222 18.38 -23.73 26.20
CA GLU A 222 19.63 -23.80 26.95
C GLU A 222 19.41 -23.58 28.45
N LEU A 223 18.61 -22.58 28.84
CA LEU A 223 18.26 -22.36 30.24
C LEU A 223 17.52 -23.55 30.84
N ARG A 224 16.61 -24.18 30.10
CA ARG A 224 15.92 -25.39 30.55
C ARG A 224 16.90 -26.55 30.77
N ASN A 225 17.82 -26.78 29.84
CA ASN A 225 18.84 -27.83 29.97
C ASN A 225 19.74 -27.60 31.19
N LEU A 226 20.15 -26.34 31.41
CA LEU A 226 20.95 -25.94 32.57
C LEU A 226 20.18 -26.12 33.88
N LEU A 227 18.91 -25.71 33.93
CA LEU A 227 18.05 -25.90 35.11
C LEU A 227 17.81 -27.38 35.40
N ALA A 228 17.59 -28.21 34.38
CA ALA A 228 17.44 -29.66 34.52
C ALA A 228 18.73 -30.30 35.07
N ALA A 229 19.89 -29.86 34.56
CA ALA A 229 21.18 -30.31 35.09
C ALA A 229 21.37 -29.89 36.55
N ILE A 230 21.06 -28.64 36.89
CA ILE A 230 21.12 -28.12 38.28
C ILE A 230 20.25 -28.97 39.20
N LEU A 231 18.97 -29.17 38.87
CA LEU A 231 18.04 -29.97 39.67
C LEU A 231 18.53 -31.41 39.85
N GLY A 232 18.98 -32.07 38.76
CA GLY A 232 19.51 -33.42 38.82
C GLY A 232 20.74 -33.54 39.73
N TYR A 233 21.66 -32.57 39.71
CA TYR A 233 22.79 -32.55 40.64
C TYR A 233 22.36 -32.31 42.09
N THR A 234 21.38 -31.46 42.34
CA THR A 234 20.85 -31.23 43.69
C THR A 234 20.21 -32.49 44.28
N GLU A 235 19.50 -33.29 43.48
CA GLU A 235 18.98 -34.60 43.90
C GLU A 235 20.10 -35.59 44.23
N VAL A 236 21.14 -35.69 43.38
CA VAL A 236 22.30 -36.56 43.64
C VAL A 236 23.02 -36.19 44.94
N ILE A 237 23.21 -34.89 45.21
CA ILE A 237 23.82 -34.41 46.45
C ILE A 237 22.93 -34.74 47.65
N ARG A 238 21.61 -34.54 47.53
CA ARG A 238 20.65 -34.84 48.59
C ARG A 238 20.66 -36.32 48.96
N ASP A 239 20.68 -37.20 47.97
CA ASP A 239 20.68 -38.66 48.18
C ASP A 239 22.05 -39.16 48.67
N GLY A 240 23.15 -38.66 48.08
CA GLY A 240 24.52 -39.04 48.45
C GLY A 240 24.96 -38.57 49.84
N CYS A 241 24.38 -37.51 50.40
CA CYS A 241 24.63 -37.09 51.78
C CYS A 241 24.05 -38.06 52.84
N THR A 242 23.23 -39.05 52.45
CA THR A 242 22.73 -40.06 53.39
C THR A 242 23.72 -41.22 53.62
N ASP A 243 24.67 -41.44 52.71
CA ASP A 243 25.78 -42.41 52.86
C ASP A 243 27.09 -41.67 53.19
N SER A 244 27.41 -41.57 54.48
CA SER A 244 28.49 -40.73 55.04
C SER A 244 29.93 -41.17 54.74
N SER A 245 30.19 -41.93 53.67
CA SER A 245 31.51 -42.53 53.39
C SER A 245 32.24 -41.99 52.15
N GLN A 246 31.66 -41.06 51.37
CA GLN A 246 32.34 -40.48 50.19
C GLN A 246 32.13 -38.95 50.01
N PRO A 247 32.84 -38.11 50.78
CA PRO A 247 32.73 -36.64 50.69
C PRO A 247 33.30 -36.01 49.41
N THR A 248 34.14 -36.73 48.66
CA THR A 248 34.76 -36.23 47.41
C THR A 248 33.78 -36.11 46.24
N THR A 249 32.70 -36.90 46.25
CA THR A 249 31.73 -36.98 45.15
C THR A 249 30.78 -35.77 45.13
N VAL A 250 30.43 -35.25 46.31
CA VAL A 250 29.55 -34.08 46.48
C VAL A 250 30.25 -32.79 46.03
N GLN A 251 31.53 -32.62 46.40
CA GLN A 251 32.32 -31.45 46.02
C GLN A 251 32.50 -31.37 44.49
N GLN A 252 32.78 -32.51 43.84
CA GLN A 252 32.90 -32.59 42.38
C GLN A 252 31.58 -32.29 41.65
N ALA A 253 30.43 -32.68 42.23
CA ALA A 253 29.13 -32.37 41.67
C ALA A 253 28.84 -30.85 41.73
N LEU A 254 29.13 -30.20 42.86
CA LEU A 254 28.99 -28.75 43.03
C LEU A 254 29.91 -27.96 42.09
N ASP A 255 31.17 -28.38 41.95
CA ASP A 255 32.13 -27.73 41.05
C ASP A 255 31.69 -27.84 39.57
N ARG A 256 31.12 -28.98 39.16
CA ARG A 256 30.52 -29.13 37.82
C ARG A 256 29.30 -28.24 37.62
N GLN A 257 28.45 -28.12 38.64
CA GLN A 257 27.28 -27.25 38.62
C GLN A 257 27.70 -25.77 38.47
N ALA A 258 28.71 -25.33 39.21
CA ALA A 258 29.26 -23.98 39.14
C ALA A 258 29.91 -23.69 37.78
N ALA A 259 30.61 -24.66 37.19
CA ALA A 259 31.20 -24.52 35.85
C ALA A 259 30.13 -24.38 34.76
N LEU A 260 29.05 -25.18 34.81
CA LEU A 260 27.93 -25.09 33.88
C LEU A 260 27.17 -23.76 34.00
N ALA A 261 26.92 -23.29 35.22
CA ALA A 261 26.28 -22.00 35.46
C ALA A 261 27.13 -20.81 34.96
N ARG A 262 28.46 -20.87 35.13
CA ARG A 262 29.38 -19.85 34.59
C ARG A 262 29.41 -19.86 33.07
N HIS A 263 29.52 -21.04 32.45
CA HIS A 263 29.48 -21.16 31.00
C HIS A 263 28.18 -20.57 30.43
N ALA A 264 27.04 -20.83 31.06
CA ALA A 264 25.75 -20.25 30.69
C ALA A 264 25.71 -18.72 30.78
N LEU A 265 26.23 -18.17 31.88
CA LEU A 265 26.35 -16.73 32.09
C LEU A 265 27.21 -16.06 31.02
N ASP A 266 28.34 -16.67 30.65
CA ASP A 266 29.21 -16.18 29.57
C ASP A 266 28.49 -16.25 28.21
N THR A 267 27.67 -17.28 27.98
CA THR A 267 26.91 -17.40 26.72
C THR A 267 25.85 -16.30 26.58
N ILE A 268 25.26 -15.86 27.69
CA ILE A 268 24.26 -14.78 27.73
C ILE A 268 24.90 -13.40 27.54
N GLN A 269 26.12 -13.18 28.04
CA GLN A 269 26.79 -11.87 27.97
C GLN A 269 27.39 -11.54 26.60
N VAL A 270 27.61 -12.56 25.76
CA VAL A 270 28.21 -12.42 24.42
C VAL A 270 27.14 -12.22 23.32
N ALA A 271 25.88 -12.51 23.62
CA ALA A 271 24.74 -12.31 22.73
C ALA A 271 24.07 -10.94 22.93
#